data_AF-A0A7K4EZV4-F1
#
_entry.id   AF-A0A7K4EZV4-F1
#
_cell.length_a   1.000
_cell.length_b   1.000
_cell.length_c   1.000
_cell.angle_alpha   90.00
_cell.angle_beta   90.00
_cell.angle_gamma   90.00
#
_symmetry.space_group_name_H-M   'P 1'
#
loop_
_entity.id
_entity.type
_entity.pdbx_description
1 polymer ?
#
loop_
_entity_poly.entity_id
_entity_poly.type
_entity_poly.pdbx_seq_one_letter_code
_entity_poly.pdbx_strand_id
1 'polypeptide(L)' 'MHCDDKRTLYVLKKEIEKSWDELKESGFKEEKLLKNLNDAFVDYFEYKNQE' A
#
# COMPACT_ATOMS: atom_id res chain seq x y z
N MET A 1 19.36 -12.16 7.47
CA MET A 1 19.10 -11.46 6.19
C MET A 1 18.05 -10.42 6.51
N HIS A 2 18.46 -9.18 6.78
CA HIS A 2 17.61 -8.09 7.31
C HIS A 2 17.49 -6.92 6.30
N CYS A 3 18.07 -7.12 5.10
CA CYS A 3 17.96 -6.18 3.99
C CYS A 3 16.64 -6.34 3.22
N ASP A 4 16.04 -7.53 3.25
CA ASP A 4 14.79 -7.81 2.55
C ASP A 4 13.60 -7.12 3.22
N ASP A 5 13.53 -7.05 4.56
CA ASP A 5 12.42 -6.39 5.27
C ASP A 5 12.29 -4.91 4.95
N LYS A 6 13.41 -4.19 4.94
CA LYS A 6 13.44 -2.76 4.59
C LYS A 6 13.06 -2.53 3.12
N ARG A 7 13.45 -3.45 2.23
CA ARG A 7 13.09 -3.40 0.82
C ARG A 7 11.60 -3.68 0.62
N THR A 8 11.05 -4.67 1.33
CA THR A 8 9.62 -5.02 1.27
C THR A 8 8.75 -3.88 1.79
N LEU A 9 9.07 -3.30 2.95
CA LEU A 9 8.36 -2.12 3.46
C LEU A 9 8.42 -0.93 2.50
N TYR A 10 9.55 -0.73 1.82
CA TYR A 10 9.68 0.32 0.81
C TYR A 10 8.78 0.07 -0.42
N VAL A 11 8.71 -1.18 -0.89
CA VAL A 11 7.84 -1.57 -2.01
C VAL A 11 6.37 -1.40 -1.63
N LEU A 12 5.95 -1.92 -0.48
CA LEU A 12 4.57 -1.80 0.01
C LEU A 12 4.16 -0.33 0.18
N LYS A 13 5.06 0.51 0.69
CA LYS A 13 4.83 1.96 0.76
C LYS A 13 4.64 2.59 -0.62
N LYS A 14 5.42 2.17 -1.63
CA LYS A 14 5.28 2.64 -3.00
C LYS A 14 3.95 2.22 -3.63
N GLU A 15 3.45 1.04 -3.30
CA GLU A 15 2.14 0.57 -3.76
C GLU A 15 0.98 1.37 -3.15
N ILE A 16 1.09 1.75 -1.88
CA ILE A 16 0.13 2.67 -1.24
C ILE A 16 0.16 4.04 -1.93
N GLU A 17 1.35 4.61 -2.16
CA GLU A 17 1.49 5.90 -2.86
C GLU A 17 0.85 5.87 -4.25
N LYS A 18 1.07 4.78 -4.99
CA LYS A 18 0.47 4.59 -6.33
C LYS A 18 -1.05 4.47 -6.26
N SER A 19 -1.56 3.61 -5.38
CA SER A 19 -3.02 3.41 -5.21
C SER A 19 -3.72 4.69 -4.77
N TRP A 20 -3.06 5.52 -3.96
CA TRP A 20 -3.56 6.83 -3.55
C TRP A 20 -3.65 7.81 -4.72
N ASP A 21 -2.64 7.84 -5.60
CA ASP A 21 -2.64 8.70 -6.78
C ASP A 21 -3.74 8.29 -7.76
N GLU A 22 -3.87 6.99 -8.05
CA GLU A 22 -4.95 6.45 -8.89
C GLU A 22 -6.34 6.79 -8.32
N LEU A 23 -6.52 6.65 -7.01
CA LEU A 23 -7.77 7.00 -6.34
C LEU A 23 -8.07 8.51 -6.45
N LYS A 24 -7.04 9.36 -6.30
CA LYS A 24 -7.16 10.82 -6.43
C LYS A 24 -7.51 11.21 -7.85
N GLU A 25 -6.90 10.59 -8.86
CA GLU A 25 -7.22 10.79 -10.28
C GLU A 25 -8.67 10.38 -10.60
N SER A 26 -9.19 9.33 -9.95
CA SER A 26 -10.60 8.94 -10.07
C SER A 26 -11.59 9.90 -9.39
N GLY A 27 -11.09 10.88 -8.62
CA GLY A 27 -11.91 11.78 -7.82
C GLY A 27 -12.65 11.07 -6.68
N PHE A 28 -12.07 9.99 -6.15
CA PHE A 28 -12.63 9.19 -5.05
C PHE A 28 -13.99 8.53 -5.38
N LYS A 29 -14.28 8.28 -6.65
CA LYS A 29 -15.56 7.70 -7.10
C LYS A 29 -15.50 6.20 -7.33
N GLU A 30 -14.31 5.64 -7.49
CA GLU A 30 -14.09 4.23 -7.76
C GLU A 30 -13.94 3.45 -6.45
N GLU A 31 -15.00 2.74 -6.04
CA GLU A 31 -15.00 1.85 -4.87
C GLU A 31 -13.89 0.79 -4.95
N LYS A 32 -13.59 0.31 -6.17
CA LYS A 32 -12.50 -0.63 -6.40
C LYS A 32 -11.14 -0.05 -6.00
N LEU A 33 -10.88 1.22 -6.29
CA LEU A 33 -9.63 1.89 -5.93
C LEU A 33 -9.53 2.14 -4.42
N LEU A 34 -10.66 2.45 -3.77
CA LEU A 34 -10.74 2.52 -2.30
C LEU A 34 -10.39 1.17 -1.66
N LYS A 35 -10.93 0.08 -2.20
CA LYS A 35 -10.63 -1.26 -1.71
C LYS A 35 -9.15 -1.62 -1.92
N ASN A 36 -8.61 -1.36 -3.11
CA ASN A 36 -7.20 -1.60 -3.41
C ASN A 36 -6.26 -0.83 -2.48
N LEU A 37 -6.57 0.44 -2.21
CA LEU A 37 -5.81 1.25 -1.26
C LEU A 37 -5.86 0.66 0.16
N ASN A 38 -7.04 0.20 0.59
CA ASN A 38 -7.20 -0.43 1.90
C ASN A 38 -6.41 -1.75 2.02
N ASP A 39 -6.48 -2.62 1.01
CA ASP A 39 -5.67 -3.85 0.95
C ASP A 39 -4.17 -3.53 1.06
N ALA A 40 -3.68 -2.54 0.28
CA ALA A 40 -2.27 -2.13 0.34
C ALA A 40 -1.85 -1.61 1.73
N PHE A 41 -2.74 -0.92 2.45
CA PHE A 41 -2.50 -0.54 3.84
C PHE A 41 -2.43 -1.75 4.77
N VAL A 42 -3.37 -2.69 4.64
CA VAL A 42 -3.39 -3.92 5.44
C VAL A 42 -2.09 -4.70 5.25
N ASP A 43 -1.67 -4.97 4.02
CA ASP A 43 -0.40 -5.65 3.72
C ASP A 43 0.81 -4.94 4.34
N TYR A 44 0.88 -3.61 4.22
CA TYR A 44 1.97 -2.84 4.82
C TYR A 44 1.99 -2.94 6.35
N PHE A 45 0.83 -2.85 7.00
CA PHE A 45 0.74 -2.92 8.45
C PHE A 45 0.93 -4.34 8.98
N GLU A 46 0.43 -5.36 8.29
CA GLU A 46 0.70 -6.76 8.65
C GLU A 46 2.19 -7.04 8.58
N TYR A 47 2.85 -6.70 7.46
CA TYR A 47 4.29 -6.89 7.32
C TYR A 47 5.09 -6.11 8.38
N LYS A 48 4.71 -4.86 8.65
CA LYS A 48 5.38 -4.02 9.66
C LYS A 48 5.20 -4.54 11.09
N ASN A 49 4.05 -5.13 11.42
CA ASN A 49 3.77 -5.66 12.75
C ASN A 49 4.28 -7.09 12.97
N GLN A 50 4.86 -7.73 11.95
CA GLN A 50 5.56 -9.01 12.09
C GLN A 50 7.02 -8.87 12.58
N GLU A 51 7.49 -7.64 12.81
CA GLU A 51 8.79 -7.28 13.41
C GLU A 51 8.65 -6.94 14.91
#